data_AF-A0A947HK11-F1
#
_entry.id   AF-A0A947HK11-F1
#
_cell.length_a   1.000
_cell.length_b   1.000
_cell.length_c   1.000
_cell.angle_alpha   90.00
_cell.angle_beta   90.00
_cell.angle_gamma   90.00
#
_symmetry.space_group_name_H-M   'P 1'
#
loop_
_entity.id
_entity.type
_entity.pdbx_description
1 polymer ?
#
loop_
_entity_poly.entity_id
_entity_poly.type
_entity_poly.pdbx_seq_one_letter_code
_entity_poly.pdbx_strand_id
1 'polypeptide(L)'
;RQDPDVVLIGELRDLETVETALHAAETGHLVLSTLHTTDAAETVSRIITLFPPHSRDEARKSLAGTLKGVVSQRLVPLKEGKGRVAACEVMVVTELIRDCIANPEKTHEIRQYIEKGHTAVGSQTFDQALIAHFRSGLIAEETVFEYASNPTDVRLQLSGITR
;
A
#
# COMPACT_ATOMS: atom_id res chain seq x y z
N ARG A 1 5.43 -30.58 -7.12
CA ARG A 1 4.24 -29.78 -7.50
C ARG A 1 3.11 -30.18 -6.57
N GLN A 2 2.53 -29.23 -5.84
CA GLN A 2 1.45 -29.43 -4.87
C GLN A 2 0.06 -28.98 -5.41
N ASP A 3 0.02 -28.45 -6.64
CA ASP A 3 -1.18 -27.93 -7.31
C ASP A 3 -2.02 -26.93 -6.46
N PRO A 4 -1.40 -25.87 -5.91
CA PRO A 4 -2.14 -24.91 -5.09
C PRO A 4 -2.95 -23.94 -5.96
N ASP A 5 -4.04 -23.40 -5.42
CA ASP A 5 -4.71 -22.22 -5.98
C ASP A 5 -4.19 -20.92 -5.34
N VAL A 6 -3.82 -21.00 -4.06
CA VAL A 6 -3.37 -19.88 -3.23
C VAL A 6 -2.06 -20.23 -2.55
N VAL A 7 -1.09 -19.32 -2.61
CA VAL A 7 0.24 -19.49 -2.04
C VAL A 7 0.50 -18.35 -1.06
N LEU A 8 0.88 -18.68 0.18
CA LEU A 8 1.43 -17.73 1.13
C LEU A 8 2.95 -17.87 1.15
N ILE A 9 3.64 -16.85 0.66
CA ILE A 9 5.08 -16.70 0.81
C ILE A 9 5.28 -15.70 1.93
N GLY A 10 6.02 -16.05 2.98
CA GLY A 10 6.14 -15.21 4.18
C GLY A 10 6.58 -13.78 3.90
N GLU A 11 7.87 -13.50 4.03
CA GLU A 11 8.43 -12.16 3.83
C GLU A 11 9.30 -12.12 2.58
N LEU A 12 9.12 -11.10 1.73
CA LEU A 12 9.92 -10.89 0.52
C LEU A 12 11.27 -10.21 0.86
N ARG A 13 12.22 -10.97 1.41
CA ARG A 13 13.50 -10.44 1.91
C ARG A 13 14.57 -10.27 0.84
N ASP A 14 14.61 -11.18 -0.12
CA ASP A 14 15.65 -11.29 -1.13
C ASP A 14 15.06 -11.43 -2.53
N LEU A 15 15.93 -11.30 -3.53
CA LEU A 15 15.56 -11.37 -4.94
C LEU A 15 14.93 -12.71 -5.29
N GLU A 16 15.49 -13.82 -4.79
CA GLU A 16 15.01 -15.18 -5.07
C GLU A 16 13.55 -15.38 -4.61
N THR A 17 13.22 -14.89 -3.40
CA THR A 17 11.87 -14.99 -2.86
C THR A 17 10.88 -14.14 -3.66
N VAL A 18 11.29 -12.94 -4.09
CA VAL A 18 10.47 -12.05 -4.94
C VAL A 18 10.23 -12.67 -6.32
N GLU A 19 11.26 -13.19 -6.97
CA GLU A 19 11.15 -13.86 -8.27
C GLU A 19 10.22 -15.06 -8.20
N THR A 20 10.33 -15.85 -7.13
CA THR A 20 9.42 -16.99 -6.87
C THR A 20 7.97 -16.53 -6.73
N ALA A 21 7.74 -15.44 -5.99
CA ALA A 21 6.40 -14.87 -5.80
C ALA A 21 5.80 -14.34 -7.12
N LEU A 22 6.58 -13.61 -7.90
CA LEU A 22 6.16 -13.10 -9.21
C LEU A 22 5.85 -14.24 -10.17
N HIS A 23 6.73 -15.24 -10.26
CA HIS A 23 6.51 -16.38 -11.15
C HIS A 23 5.25 -17.19 -10.79
N ALA A 24 5.00 -17.40 -9.50
CA ALA A 24 3.76 -18.03 -9.04
C ALA A 24 2.52 -17.21 -9.42
N ALA A 25 2.57 -15.88 -9.28
CA ALA A 25 1.49 -14.99 -9.68
C ALA A 25 1.27 -14.95 -11.20
N GLU A 26 2.33 -14.95 -12.01
CA GLU A 26 2.27 -14.99 -13.48
C GLU A 26 1.64 -16.28 -14.01
N THR A 27 1.84 -17.39 -13.30
CA THR A 27 1.28 -18.70 -13.65
C THR A 27 -0.17 -18.88 -13.18
N GLY A 28 -0.78 -17.85 -12.60
CA GLY A 28 -2.21 -17.80 -12.28
C GLY A 28 -2.58 -18.05 -10.81
N HIS A 29 -1.60 -18.22 -9.93
CA HIS A 29 -1.84 -18.43 -8.50
C HIS A 29 -2.14 -17.11 -7.79
N LEU A 30 -3.00 -17.15 -6.77
CA LEU A 30 -3.10 -16.04 -5.83
C LEU A 30 -1.94 -16.10 -4.84
N VAL A 31 -1.04 -15.12 -4.89
CA VAL A 31 0.10 -15.04 -3.99
C VAL A 31 -0.14 -13.97 -2.92
N LEU A 32 -0.01 -14.37 -1.66
CA LEU A 32 -0.01 -13.47 -0.50
C LEU A 32 1.40 -13.41 0.07
N SER A 33 1.87 -12.20 0.40
CA SER A 33 3.18 -12.01 1.03
C SER A 33 3.28 -10.72 1.82
N THR A 34 4.35 -10.55 2.60
CA THR A 34 4.57 -9.39 3.46
C THR A 34 5.91 -8.69 3.17
N LEU A 35 5.93 -7.38 3.39
CA LEU A 35 7.13 -6.54 3.42
C LEU A 35 7.05 -5.58 4.62
N HIS A 36 8.20 -5.05 5.02
CA HIS A 36 8.35 -4.12 6.14
C HIS A 36 8.39 -2.65 5.66
N THR A 37 7.59 -2.31 4.66
CA THR A 37 7.49 -0.97 4.08
C THR A 37 6.37 -0.15 4.74
N THR A 38 6.50 1.18 4.71
CA THR A 38 5.62 2.08 5.46
C THR A 38 4.33 2.43 4.71
N ASP A 39 4.30 2.27 3.40
CA ASP A 39 3.15 2.54 2.52
C ASP A 39 3.22 1.75 1.18
N ALA A 40 2.20 1.90 0.34
CA ALA A 40 2.08 1.16 -0.91
C ALA A 40 3.11 1.56 -1.97
N ALA A 41 3.46 2.85 -2.06
CA ALA A 41 4.43 3.34 -3.03
C ALA A 41 5.87 2.90 -2.68
N GLU A 42 6.21 2.89 -1.39
CA GLU A 42 7.45 2.34 -0.89
C GLU A 42 7.50 0.82 -1.10
N THR A 43 6.38 0.11 -0.93
CA THR A 43 6.29 -1.33 -1.22
C THR A 43 6.70 -1.64 -2.66
N VAL A 44 6.12 -0.92 -3.64
CA VAL A 44 6.50 -1.05 -5.05
C VAL A 44 7.99 -0.75 -5.24
N SER A 45 8.46 0.37 -4.71
CA SER A 45 9.86 0.80 -4.84
C SER A 45 10.84 -0.22 -4.23
N ARG A 46 10.48 -0.80 -3.07
CA ARG A 46 11.31 -1.80 -2.38
C ARG A 46 11.44 -3.08 -3.19
N ILE A 47 10.34 -3.59 -3.75
CA ILE A 47 10.37 -4.78 -4.61
C ILE A 47 11.32 -4.52 -5.80
N ILE A 48 11.19 -3.37 -6.48
CA ILE A 48 12.01 -3.07 -7.65
C ILE A 48 13.50 -2.87 -7.29
N THR A 49 13.82 -2.32 -6.12
CA THR A 49 15.21 -2.09 -5.75
C THR A 49 15.99 -3.37 -5.43
N LEU A 50 15.32 -4.49 -5.13
CA LEU A 50 15.94 -5.81 -4.99
C LEU A 50 16.50 -6.34 -6.32
N PHE A 51 15.98 -5.88 -7.45
CA PHE A 51 16.49 -6.26 -8.77
C PHE A 51 17.74 -5.46 -9.16
N PRO A 52 18.71 -6.10 -9.84
CA PRO A 52 19.84 -5.41 -10.45
C PRO A 52 19.38 -4.32 -11.43
N PRO A 53 20.13 -3.21 -11.59
CA PRO A 53 19.69 -2.07 -12.41
C PRO A 53 19.24 -2.41 -13.83
N HIS A 54 19.89 -3.39 -14.48
CA HIS A 54 19.56 -3.80 -15.84
C HIS A 54 18.25 -4.59 -15.97
N SER A 55 17.76 -5.19 -14.88
CA SER A 55 16.52 -5.99 -14.86
C SER A 55 15.32 -5.24 -14.27
N ARG A 56 15.52 -4.02 -13.77
CA ARG A 56 14.45 -3.26 -13.09
C ARG A 56 13.28 -2.94 -14.00
N ASP A 57 13.52 -2.67 -15.27
CA ASP A 57 12.46 -2.38 -16.24
C ASP A 57 11.58 -3.61 -16.51
N GLU A 58 12.18 -4.79 -16.55
CA GLU A 58 11.44 -6.05 -16.67
C GLU A 58 10.66 -6.38 -15.39
N ALA A 59 11.30 -6.23 -14.23
CA ALA A 59 10.65 -6.41 -12.93
C ALA A 59 9.45 -5.47 -12.76
N ARG A 60 9.55 -4.21 -13.21
CA ARG A 60 8.43 -3.26 -13.20
C ARG A 60 7.27 -3.74 -14.06
N LYS A 61 7.53 -4.26 -15.26
CA LYS A 61 6.48 -4.78 -16.16
C LYS A 61 5.80 -6.02 -15.57
N SER A 62 6.58 -6.96 -15.03
CA SER A 62 6.07 -8.17 -14.37
C SER A 62 5.22 -7.79 -13.15
N LEU A 63 5.74 -6.95 -12.26
CA LEU A 63 5.01 -6.49 -11.07
C LEU A 63 3.73 -5.73 -11.46
N ALA A 64 3.81 -4.83 -12.45
CA ALA A 64 2.64 -4.13 -12.96
C ALA A 64 1.59 -5.10 -13.51
N GLY A 65 1.99 -6.17 -14.22
CA GLY A 65 1.08 -7.18 -14.75
C GLY A 65 0.38 -8.03 -13.68
N THR A 66 1.08 -8.33 -12.59
CA THR A 66 0.66 -9.35 -11.60
C THR A 66 0.05 -8.77 -10.33
N LEU A 67 0.56 -7.64 -9.81
CA LEU A 67 0.13 -7.07 -8.53
C LEU A 67 -1.36 -6.74 -8.56
N LYS A 68 -2.09 -7.16 -7.51
CA LYS A 68 -3.54 -6.89 -7.37
C LYS A 68 -3.85 -5.81 -6.36
N GLY A 69 -3.06 -5.74 -5.29
CA GLY A 69 -3.18 -4.69 -4.30
C GLY A 69 -2.11 -4.77 -3.24
N VAL A 70 -2.02 -3.70 -2.45
CA VAL A 70 -1.13 -3.60 -1.28
C VAL A 70 -1.96 -3.09 -0.11
N VAL A 71 -1.78 -3.72 1.05
CA VAL A 71 -2.37 -3.27 2.31
C VAL A 71 -1.24 -2.95 3.27
N SER A 72 -1.05 -1.68 3.57
CA SER A 72 -0.07 -1.21 4.57
C SER A 72 -0.81 -0.89 5.87
N GLN A 73 -0.24 -1.26 7.02
CA GLN A 73 -0.95 -1.19 8.31
C GLN A 73 -0.13 -0.42 9.34
N ARG A 74 -0.84 0.40 10.14
CA ARG A 74 -0.31 1.08 11.34
C ARG A 74 -1.23 0.80 12.50
N LEU A 75 -0.67 0.34 13.63
CA LEU A 75 -1.44 0.14 14.86
C LEU A 75 -1.41 1.42 15.70
N VAL A 76 -2.57 2.04 15.84
CA VAL A 76 -2.74 3.37 16.44
C VAL A 76 -3.44 3.23 17.80
N PRO A 77 -3.00 3.92 18.86
CA PRO A 77 -3.63 3.82 20.17
C PRO A 77 -5.09 4.30 20.15
N LEU A 78 -5.98 3.56 20.84
CA LEU A 78 -7.36 3.99 21.06
C LEU A 78 -7.41 5.15 22.05
N LYS A 79 -8.37 6.07 21.87
CA LYS A 79 -8.59 7.22 22.75
C LYS A 79 -8.78 6.82 24.21
N GLU A 80 -9.43 5.69 24.47
CA GLU A 80 -9.68 5.17 25.82
C GLU A 80 -8.45 4.53 26.49
N GLY A 81 -7.31 4.47 25.79
CA GLY A 81 -6.04 3.96 26.32
C GLY A 81 -5.94 2.43 26.45
N LYS A 82 -7.01 1.68 26.20
CA LYS A 82 -7.03 0.20 26.21
C LYS A 82 -7.08 -0.35 24.79
N GLY A 83 -5.93 -0.70 24.24
CA GLY A 83 -5.81 -1.36 22.94
C GLY A 83 -5.43 -0.43 21.79
N ARG A 84 -5.49 -0.97 20.57
CA ARG A 84 -5.10 -0.27 19.33
C ARG A 84 -6.10 -0.60 18.22
N VAL A 85 -6.22 0.32 17.26
CA VAL A 85 -6.95 0.11 16.00
C VAL A 85 -5.97 0.11 14.83
N ALA A 86 -6.20 -0.73 13.83
CA ALA A 86 -5.44 -0.70 12.60
C ALA A 86 -5.93 0.46 11.70
N ALA A 87 -5.07 1.43 11.45
CA ALA A 87 -5.21 2.32 10.30
C ALA A 87 -4.56 1.62 9.11
N CYS A 88 -5.30 1.46 8.01
CA CYS A 88 -4.81 0.78 6.81
C CYS A 88 -4.72 1.77 5.65
N GLU A 89 -3.63 1.73 4.90
CA GLU A 89 -3.63 2.19 3.52
C GLU A 89 -3.92 0.98 2.62
N VAL A 90 -4.85 1.15 1.69
CA VAL A 90 -5.28 0.10 0.76
C VAL A 90 -5.10 0.63 -0.65
N MET A 91 -4.18 0.04 -1.40
CA MET A 91 -4.00 0.29 -2.83
C MET A 91 -4.61 -0.86 -3.62
N VAL A 92 -5.67 -0.57 -4.37
CA VAL A 92 -6.18 -1.48 -5.42
C VAL A 92 -5.49 -1.13 -6.74
N VAL A 93 -4.92 -2.13 -7.43
CA VAL A 93 -4.21 -1.90 -8.69
C VAL A 93 -5.20 -1.70 -9.84
N THR A 94 -5.43 -0.44 -10.19
CA THR A 94 -6.14 0.00 -11.39
C THR A 94 -5.17 0.17 -12.57
N GLU A 95 -5.69 0.46 -13.77
CA GLU A 95 -4.83 0.74 -14.94
C GLU A 95 -3.92 1.95 -14.76
N LEU A 96 -4.37 2.98 -14.02
CA LEU A 96 -3.53 4.14 -13.68
C LEU A 96 -2.39 3.75 -12.73
N ILE A 97 -2.69 2.95 -11.71
CA ILE A 97 -1.66 2.42 -10.80
C ILE A 97 -0.69 1.50 -11.56
N ARG A 98 -1.19 0.70 -12.51
CA ARG A 98 -0.37 -0.16 -13.37
C ARG A 98 0.66 0.67 -14.15
N ASP A 99 0.23 1.79 -14.74
CA ASP A 99 1.12 2.73 -15.43
C ASP A 99 2.16 3.36 -14.47
N CYS A 100 1.75 3.73 -13.26
CA CYS A 100 2.67 4.23 -12.22
C CYS A 100 3.73 3.20 -11.77
N ILE A 101 3.38 1.90 -11.74
CA ILE A 101 4.32 0.82 -11.41
C ILE A 101 5.28 0.59 -12.59
N ALA A 102 4.76 0.59 -13.82
CA ALA A 102 5.55 0.38 -15.01
C ALA A 102 6.55 1.53 -15.29
N ASN A 103 6.20 2.77 -14.94
CA ASN A 103 7.00 3.95 -15.19
C ASN A 103 7.68 4.49 -13.90
N PRO A 104 9.03 4.49 -13.81
CA PRO A 104 9.74 4.97 -12.62
C PRO A 104 9.45 6.44 -12.27
N GLU A 105 9.25 7.29 -13.28
CA GLU A 105 8.98 8.72 -13.07
C GLU A 105 7.59 8.95 -12.45
N LYS A 106 6.66 8.00 -12.60
CA LYS A 106 5.28 8.12 -12.12
C LYS A 106 5.02 7.39 -10.80
N THR A 107 6.00 6.65 -10.27
CA THR A 107 5.80 5.86 -9.03
C THR A 107 5.38 6.75 -7.84
N HIS A 108 5.86 7.99 -7.78
CA HIS A 108 5.46 8.96 -6.75
C HIS A 108 3.98 9.37 -6.82
N GLU A 109 3.34 9.20 -7.98
CA GLU A 109 1.92 9.51 -8.18
C GLU A 109 0.98 8.44 -7.61
N ILE A 110 1.48 7.28 -7.17
CA ILE A 110 0.63 6.20 -6.63
C ILE A 110 -0.31 6.71 -5.53
N ARG A 111 0.21 7.54 -4.61
CA ARG A 111 -0.56 8.08 -3.49
C ARG A 111 -1.78 8.88 -3.92
N GLN A 112 -1.64 9.74 -4.94
CA GLN A 112 -2.78 10.54 -5.42
C GLN A 112 -3.88 9.66 -6.05
N TYR A 113 -3.50 8.55 -6.68
CA TYR A 113 -4.46 7.62 -7.28
C TYR A 113 -5.12 6.72 -6.23
N ILE A 114 -4.43 6.39 -5.14
CA ILE A 114 -5.04 5.76 -3.96
C ILE A 114 -6.12 6.68 -3.37
N GLU A 115 -5.79 7.95 -3.14
CA GLU A 115 -6.71 8.94 -2.56
C GLU A 115 -7.96 9.13 -3.42
N LYS A 116 -7.78 9.34 -4.72
CA LYS A 116 -8.88 9.50 -5.70
C LYS A 116 -9.70 8.22 -5.88
N GLY A 117 -9.09 7.05 -5.68
CA GLY A 117 -9.73 5.75 -5.81
C GLY A 117 -10.69 5.38 -4.68
N HIS A 118 -10.82 6.23 -3.65
CA HIS A 118 -11.50 5.87 -2.41
C HIS A 118 -12.95 5.41 -2.60
N THR A 119 -13.74 6.19 -3.32
CA THR A 119 -15.15 5.89 -3.56
C THR A 119 -15.38 4.93 -4.71
N ALA A 120 -14.49 4.91 -5.70
CA ALA A 120 -14.70 4.18 -6.95
C ALA A 120 -14.26 2.71 -6.87
N VAL A 121 -13.14 2.44 -6.19
CA VAL A 121 -12.51 1.10 -6.17
C VAL A 121 -12.18 0.62 -4.76
N GLY A 122 -12.54 1.38 -3.73
CA GLY A 122 -12.29 1.01 -2.34
C GLY A 122 -10.83 1.14 -1.90
N SER A 123 -10.02 1.90 -2.64
CA SER A 123 -8.69 2.30 -2.17
C SER A 123 -8.81 3.21 -0.94
N GLN A 124 -7.77 3.38 -0.13
CA GLN A 124 -7.76 4.44 0.88
C GLN A 124 -6.32 4.76 1.27
N THR A 125 -6.04 6.04 1.54
CA THR A 125 -4.76 6.43 2.16
C THR A 125 -4.79 6.21 3.67
N PHE A 126 -3.62 6.18 4.31
CA PHE A 126 -3.55 6.22 5.77
C PHE A 126 -4.28 7.44 6.36
N ASP A 127 -4.16 8.59 5.73
CA ASP A 127 -4.75 9.85 6.19
C ASP A 127 -6.29 9.76 6.18
N GLN A 128 -6.87 9.20 5.11
CA GLN A 128 -8.31 8.91 5.04
C GLN A 128 -8.75 7.93 6.13
N ALA A 129 -7.96 6.87 6.39
CA ALA A 129 -8.23 5.89 7.44
C ALA A 129 -8.23 6.51 8.85
N LEU A 130 -7.23 7.35 9.14
CA LEU A 130 -7.09 8.04 10.42
C LEU A 130 -8.23 9.03 10.65
N ILE A 131 -8.60 9.81 9.62
CA ILE A 131 -9.72 10.74 9.69
C ILE A 131 -11.03 9.98 9.95
N ALA A 132 -11.23 8.83 9.30
CA ALA A 132 -12.41 7.99 9.54
C ALA A 132 -12.45 7.48 10.99
N HIS A 133 -11.33 6.96 11.51
CA HIS A 133 -11.22 6.52 12.91
C HIS A 133 -11.49 7.65 13.90
N PHE A 134 -10.97 8.84 13.65
CA PHE A 134 -11.24 10.03 14.46
C PHE A 134 -12.71 10.43 14.43
N ARG A 135 -13.33 10.50 13.24
CA ARG A 135 -14.76 10.84 13.08
C ARG A 135 -15.67 9.81 13.76
N SER A 136 -15.24 8.55 13.85
CA SER A 136 -15.95 7.50 14.59
C SER A 136 -15.72 7.52 16.11
N GLY A 137 -14.84 8.40 16.61
CA GLY A 137 -14.52 8.54 18.03
C GLY A 137 -13.49 7.54 18.57
N LEU A 138 -12.85 6.74 17.72
CA LEU A 138 -11.93 5.67 18.14
C LEU A 138 -10.56 6.19 18.59
N ILE A 139 -10.05 7.24 17.94
CA ILE A 139 -8.73 7.83 18.22
C ILE A 139 -8.84 9.32 18.54
N ALA A 140 -7.88 9.85 19.29
CA ALA A 140 -7.81 11.28 19.60
C ALA A 140 -7.29 12.09 18.40
N GLU A 141 -7.56 13.40 18.38
CA GLU A 141 -7.14 14.28 17.28
C GLU A 141 -5.61 14.37 17.21
N GLU A 142 -4.95 14.43 18.36
CA GLU A 142 -3.49 14.46 18.47
C GLU A 142 -2.87 13.19 17.84
N THR A 143 -3.54 12.06 18.05
CA THR A 143 -3.15 10.76 17.48
C THR A 143 -3.29 10.75 15.95
N VAL A 144 -4.27 11.46 15.38
CA VAL A 144 -4.37 11.59 13.92
C VAL A 144 -3.12 12.28 13.37
N PHE A 145 -2.72 13.40 13.96
CA PHE A 145 -1.57 14.17 13.48
C PHE A 145 -0.23 13.46 13.68
N GLU A 146 -0.09 12.67 14.75
CA GLU A 146 1.12 11.89 15.03
C GLU A 146 1.34 10.77 14.01
N TYR A 147 0.25 10.14 13.52
CA TYR A 147 0.34 8.96 12.65
C TYR A 147 0.06 9.26 11.16
N ALA A 148 -0.37 10.48 10.83
CA ALA A 148 -0.64 10.90 9.46
C ALA A 148 0.62 10.90 8.59
N SER A 149 0.48 10.47 7.33
CA SER A 149 1.55 10.60 6.34
C SER A 149 1.73 12.06 5.90
N ASN A 150 0.67 12.85 5.84
CA ASN A 150 0.75 14.31 5.69
C ASN A 150 -0.08 15.06 6.74
N PRO A 151 0.49 15.35 7.93
CA PRO A 151 -0.22 16.03 9.01
C PRO A 151 -0.75 17.42 8.63
N THR A 152 -0.08 18.12 7.71
CA THR A 152 -0.50 19.46 7.25
C THR A 152 -1.80 19.37 6.45
N ASP A 153 -1.88 18.47 5.47
CA ASP A 153 -3.07 18.29 4.65
C ASP A 153 -4.24 17.79 5.50
N VAL A 154 -3.98 16.85 6.43
CA VAL A 154 -5.00 16.36 7.35
C VAL A 154 -5.57 17.47 8.22
N ARG A 155 -4.74 18.40 8.72
CA ARG A 155 -5.20 19.56 9.49
C ARG A 155 -6.12 20.46 8.66
N LEU A 156 -5.80 20.68 7.39
CA LEU A 156 -6.66 21.44 6.48
C LEU A 156 -8.01 20.74 6.30
N GLN A 157 -8.00 19.43 6.04
CA GLN A 157 -9.23 18.63 5.87
C GLN A 157 -10.11 18.62 7.13
N LEU A 158 -9.53 18.54 8.33
CA LEU A 158 -10.28 18.57 9.59
C LEU A 158 -10.84 19.97 9.91
N SER A 159 -10.17 21.05 9.50
CA SER A 159 -10.64 22.42 9.69
C SER A 159 -11.86 22.81 8.84
N GLY A 160 -12.32 21.92 7.94
CA GLY A 160 -13.41 22.19 7.01
C GLY A 160 -13.03 23.08 5.82
N ILE A 161 -11.78 23.54 5.75
CA ILE A 161 -11.21 24.27 4.62
C ILE A 161 -10.78 23.22 3.58
N THR A 162 -11.72 22.74 2.78
CA THR A 162 -11.40 21.87 1.64
C THR A 162 -11.09 22.74 0.42
N ARG A 163 -10.01 22.42 -0.30
CA ARG A 163 -9.61 23.10 -1.53
C ARG A 163 -10.46 22.68 -2.72
#